data_AF-A0A946IAU7-F1
#
_entry.id   AF-A0A946IAU7-F1
#
_cell.length_a   1.000
_cell.length_b   1.000
_cell.length_c   1.000
_cell.angle_alpha   90.00
_cell.angle_beta   90.00
_cell.angle_gamma   90.00
#
_symmetry.space_group_name_H-M   'P 1'
#
loop_
_entity.id
_entity.type
_entity.pdbx_description
1 polymer ?
#
loop_
_entity_poly.entity_id
_entity_poly.type
_entity_poly.pdbx_seq_one_letter_code
_entity_poly.pdbx_strand_id
1 'polypeptide(L)'
;MHKKLIAAAVAGALAAPVAVADVAVSGSIRTGVLYDGTEWSVADNFSRLRFKASSDLGNGQSAFMNYEFRVNSAQGSIVTGDTQRLSYVGIKGDWGQLSMGSQWSTLFNTVGTFIDPSNRFGGVGYWGNGGGQYRMKESVYLSTQLGGLSV
;
A
#
# COMPACT_ATOMS: atom_id res chain seq x y z
N MET A 1 -5.88 20.77 -29.44
CA MET A 1 -6.26 21.79 -28.43
C MET A 1 -6.47 21.18 -27.03
N HIS A 2 -6.96 19.95 -26.90
CA HIS A 2 -7.18 19.26 -25.60
C HIS A 2 -5.95 19.05 -24.70
N LYS A 3 -4.75 18.84 -25.27
CA LYS A 3 -3.51 18.62 -24.49
C LYS A 3 -3.12 19.83 -23.63
N LYS A 4 -3.41 21.06 -24.11
CA LYS A 4 -3.09 22.30 -23.38
C LYS A 4 -4.07 22.57 -22.23
N LEU A 5 -5.33 22.13 -22.38
CA LEU A 5 -6.36 22.24 -21.33
C LEU A 5 -6.10 21.28 -20.17
N ILE A 6 -5.70 20.03 -20.46
CA ILE A 6 -5.32 19.06 -19.42
C ILE A 6 -4.08 19.56 -18.65
N ALA A 7 -3.06 20.05 -19.37
CA ALA A 7 -1.86 20.60 -18.74
C ALA A 7 -2.16 21.82 -17.85
N ALA A 8 -3.06 22.71 -18.29
CA ALA A 8 -3.47 23.87 -17.50
C ALA A 8 -4.30 23.48 -16.26
N ALA A 9 -5.16 22.46 -16.35
CA ALA A 9 -5.91 21.95 -15.20
C ALA A 9 -5.00 21.27 -14.17
N VAL A 10 -4.02 20.48 -14.62
CA VAL A 10 -3.00 19.87 -13.74
C VAL A 10 -2.13 20.95 -13.09
N ALA A 11 -1.72 21.98 -13.83
CA ALA A 11 -0.92 23.08 -13.30
C ALA A 11 -1.70 23.97 -12.31
N GLY A 12 -2.98 24.24 -12.57
CA GLY A 12 -3.84 25.03 -11.68
C GLY A 12 -4.12 24.34 -10.34
N ALA A 13 -4.26 23.01 -10.34
CA ALA A 13 -4.43 22.23 -9.10
C ALA A 13 -3.15 22.17 -8.25
N LEU A 14 -1.96 22.30 -8.87
CA LEU A 14 -0.66 22.31 -8.17
C LEU A 14 -0.31 23.67 -7.55
N ALA A 15 -1.03 24.74 -7.89
CA ALA A 15 -0.75 26.11 -7.45
C ALA A 15 -1.54 26.55 -6.21
N ALA A 16 -2.45 25.73 -5.69
CA ALA A 16 -3.06 25.98 -4.39
C ALA A 16 -2.02 25.79 -3.27
N PRO A 17 -2.01 26.66 -2.24
CA PRO A 17 -1.14 26.43 -1.08
C PRO A 17 -1.45 25.05 -0.52
N VAL A 18 -0.47 24.15 -0.61
CA VAL A 18 -0.57 22.79 -0.09
C VAL A 18 -0.83 22.94 1.40
N ALA A 19 -2.08 22.72 1.82
CA ALA A 19 -2.38 22.48 3.22
C ALA A 19 -1.43 21.35 3.65
N VAL A 20 -0.55 21.64 4.61
CA VAL A 20 0.41 20.66 5.13
C VAL A 20 -0.40 19.46 5.57
N ALA A 21 -0.37 18.40 4.77
CA ALA A 21 -1.12 17.20 5.07
C ALA A 21 -0.54 16.62 6.35
N ASP A 22 -1.40 16.40 7.35
CA ASP A 22 -0.99 15.77 8.59
C ASP A 22 -0.50 14.34 8.26
N VAL A 23 0.72 14.02 8.68
CA VAL A 23 1.33 12.71 8.38
C VAL A 23 0.97 11.77 9.50
N ALA A 24 0.04 10.87 9.23
CA ALA A 24 -0.33 9.80 10.15
C ALA A 24 0.77 8.74 10.18
N VAL A 25 1.42 8.60 11.35
CA VAL A 25 2.36 7.52 11.63
C VAL A 25 1.61 6.37 12.30
N SER A 26 1.81 5.15 11.78
CA SER A 26 1.19 3.94 12.31
C SER A 26 2.10 2.74 12.10
N GLY A 27 1.76 1.58 12.64
CA GLY A 27 2.58 0.39 12.50
C GLY A 27 2.20 -0.72 13.47
N SER A 28 3.10 -1.67 13.62
CA SER A 28 2.95 -2.77 14.56
C SER A 28 4.32 -3.39 14.83
N ILE A 29 4.64 -3.57 16.11
CA ILE A 29 5.74 -4.43 16.54
C ILE A 29 5.17 -5.83 16.85
N ARG A 30 5.77 -6.87 16.27
CA ARG A 30 5.26 -8.25 16.28
C ARG A 30 6.38 -9.23 16.62
N THR A 31 7.14 -8.94 17.68
CA THR A 31 8.15 -9.86 18.22
C THR A 31 7.45 -11.02 18.92
N GLY A 32 7.91 -12.24 18.69
CA GLY A 32 7.45 -13.44 19.41
C GLY A 32 8.56 -14.46 19.54
N VAL A 33 8.23 -15.61 20.13
CA VAL A 33 9.12 -16.78 20.19
C VAL A 33 8.63 -17.81 19.19
N LEU A 34 9.55 -18.37 18.40
CA LEU A 34 9.28 -19.39 17.40
C LEU A 34 10.10 -20.65 17.71
N TYR A 35 9.43 -21.80 17.65
CA TYR A 35 10.09 -23.10 17.56
C TYR A 35 10.13 -23.53 16.10
N ASP A 36 11.30 -23.84 15.57
CA ASP A 36 11.47 -24.29 14.19
C ASP A 36 11.47 -25.82 14.02
N GLY A 37 11.25 -26.55 15.12
CA GLY A 37 11.36 -28.01 15.18
C GLY A 37 12.65 -28.51 15.81
N THR A 38 13.64 -27.64 16.04
CA THR A 38 14.91 -27.96 16.70
C THR A 38 15.20 -27.01 17.86
N GLU A 39 15.05 -25.71 17.67
CA GLU A 39 15.37 -24.69 18.68
C GLU A 39 14.29 -23.62 18.82
N TRP A 40 14.26 -22.99 20.01
CA TRP A 40 13.45 -21.81 20.27
C TRP A 40 14.27 -20.55 20.00
N SER A 41 13.72 -19.64 19.19
CA SER A 41 14.35 -18.35 18.88
C SER A 41 13.37 -17.20 19.03
N VAL A 42 13.89 -16.00 19.31
CA VAL A 42 13.10 -14.76 19.21
C VAL A 42 13.02 -14.37 17.74
N ALA A 43 11.81 -14.15 17.24
CA ALA A 43 11.55 -13.90 15.83
C ALA A 43 10.60 -12.71 15.61
N ASP A 44 10.82 -12.02 14.50
CA ASP A 44 9.86 -11.05 13.96
C ASP A 44 8.74 -11.77 13.20
N ASN A 45 7.49 -11.33 13.39
CA ASN A 45 6.31 -11.80 12.68
C ASN A 45 5.76 -10.74 11.73
N PHE A 46 6.63 -10.20 10.87
CA PHE A 46 6.33 -9.21 9.84
C PHE A 46 5.87 -7.86 10.42
N SER A 47 6.68 -7.32 11.34
CA SER A 47 6.48 -5.97 11.89
C SER A 47 6.52 -4.89 10.81
N ARG A 48 5.92 -3.74 11.13
CA ARG A 48 5.61 -2.69 10.16
C ARG A 48 5.76 -1.31 10.77
N LEU A 49 6.28 -0.39 9.98
CA LEU A 49 6.17 1.05 10.20
C LEU A 49 5.52 1.66 8.97
N ARG A 50 4.61 2.61 9.16
CA ARG A 50 3.79 3.17 8.10
C ARG A 50 3.61 4.67 8.28
N PHE A 51 3.76 5.38 7.18
CA PHE A 51 3.43 6.79 7.02
C PHE A 51 2.31 6.91 5.98
N LYS A 52 1.24 7.61 6.34
CA LYS A 52 0.15 7.95 5.44
C LYS A 52 -0.07 9.45 5.49
N ALA A 53 -0.35 10.05 4.34
CA ALA A 53 -0.83 11.42 4.28
C ALA A 53 -1.94 11.52 3.23
N SER A 54 -2.83 12.50 3.44
CA SER A 54 -3.87 12.87 2.50
C SER A 54 -3.99 14.38 2.51
N SER A 55 -4.07 14.99 1.33
CA SER A 55 -4.29 16.42 1.17
C SER A 55 -5.56 16.63 0.36
N ASP A 56 -6.43 17.51 0.84
CA ASP A 56 -7.61 17.93 0.08
C ASP A 56 -7.16 18.86 -1.07
N LEU A 57 -7.62 18.56 -2.28
CA LEU A 57 -7.36 19.36 -3.48
C LEU A 57 -8.54 20.27 -3.83
N GLY A 58 -9.63 20.21 -3.06
CA GLY A 58 -10.90 20.86 -3.35
C GLY A 58 -11.76 20.09 -4.35
N ASN A 59 -13.00 20.54 -4.51
CA ASN A 59 -13.97 19.96 -5.46
C ASN A 59 -14.17 18.44 -5.29
N GLY A 60 -14.14 17.95 -4.06
CA GLY A 60 -14.32 16.52 -3.75
C GLY A 60 -13.14 15.63 -4.12
N GLN A 61 -11.96 16.20 -4.39
CA GLN A 61 -10.75 15.45 -4.75
C GLN A 61 -9.70 15.50 -3.65
N SER A 62 -8.92 14.43 -3.52
CA SER A 62 -7.79 14.39 -2.58
C SER A 62 -6.59 13.65 -3.19
N ALA A 63 -5.39 14.17 -2.96
CA ALA A 63 -4.15 13.42 -3.16
C ALA A 63 -3.83 12.63 -1.89
N PHE A 64 -3.25 11.45 -2.04
CA PHE A 64 -2.83 10.62 -0.91
C PHE A 64 -1.51 9.91 -1.18
N MET A 65 -0.85 9.52 -0.10
CA MET A 65 0.35 8.68 -0.13
C MET A 65 0.33 7.65 0.97
N ASN A 66 1.00 6.53 0.73
CA ASN A 66 1.28 5.51 1.73
C ASN A 66 2.69 4.96 1.51
N TYR A 67 3.53 5.11 2.52
CA TYR A 67 4.77 4.36 2.67
C TYR A 67 4.64 3.40 3.84
N GLU A 68 4.84 2.12 3.60
CA GLU A 68 4.88 1.08 4.60
C GLU A 68 6.22 0.36 4.47
N PHE A 69 6.94 0.21 5.57
CA PHE A 69 8.24 -0.45 5.66
C PHE A 69 8.10 -1.76 6.43
N ARG A 70 8.78 -2.81 5.96
CA ARG A 70 8.96 -4.02 6.76
C ARG A 70 10.12 -3.76 7.69
N VAL A 71 9.84 -3.83 8.99
CA VAL A 71 10.86 -3.75 10.03
C VAL A 71 10.97 -5.13 10.68
N ASN A 72 12.17 -5.56 11.01
CA ASN A 72 12.41 -6.77 11.76
C ASN A 72 12.62 -6.38 13.22
N SER A 73 11.63 -6.67 14.07
CA SER A 73 11.68 -6.26 15.48
C SER A 73 12.59 -7.11 16.36
N ALA A 74 12.93 -8.34 15.92
CA ALA A 74 13.87 -9.20 16.64
C ALA A 74 15.34 -8.81 16.36
N GLN A 75 15.62 -8.36 15.13
CA GLN A 75 16.96 -7.93 14.71
C GLN A 75 17.19 -6.41 14.83
N GLY A 76 16.13 -5.62 15.01
CA GLY A 76 16.21 -4.16 15.04
C GLY A 76 16.59 -3.54 13.70
N SER A 77 16.13 -4.13 12.58
CA SER A 77 16.54 -3.74 11.23
C SER A 77 15.36 -3.40 10.31
N ILE A 78 15.63 -2.70 9.21
CA ILE A 78 14.67 -2.52 8.10
C ILE A 78 14.94 -3.62 7.07
N VAL A 79 13.89 -4.31 6.63
CA VAL A 79 13.98 -5.33 5.57
C VAL A 79 13.89 -4.66 4.21
N THR A 80 14.90 -4.89 3.37
CA THR A 80 15.06 -4.26 2.05
C THR A 80 14.67 -5.22 0.91
N GLY A 81 14.52 -4.66 -0.30
CA GLY A 81 14.14 -5.39 -1.50
C GLY A 81 12.81 -4.91 -2.10
N ASP A 82 12.57 -5.28 -3.36
CA ASP A 82 11.36 -4.90 -4.07
C ASP A 82 10.13 -5.49 -3.40
N THR A 83 9.04 -4.72 -3.38
CA THR A 83 7.71 -5.17 -2.92
C THR A 83 7.70 -5.71 -1.48
N GLN A 84 8.69 -5.42 -0.64
CA GLN A 84 8.71 -5.88 0.75
C GLN A 84 7.44 -5.45 1.50
N ARG A 85 6.91 -4.25 1.20
CA ARG A 85 5.60 -3.72 1.61
C ARG A 85 5.08 -2.71 0.57
N LEU A 86 4.23 -1.77 0.99
CA LEU A 86 3.47 -0.86 0.13
C LEU A 86 4.11 0.52 0.07
N SER A 87 4.30 1.05 -1.12
CA SER A 87 4.86 2.38 -1.37
C SER A 87 4.19 2.97 -2.59
N TYR A 88 3.21 3.85 -2.42
CA TYR A 88 2.43 4.40 -3.53
C TYR A 88 1.91 5.80 -3.24
N VAL A 89 1.63 6.52 -4.32
CA VAL A 89 0.93 7.82 -4.33
C VAL A 89 -0.30 7.71 -5.21
N GLY A 90 -1.30 8.55 -4.97
CA GLY A 90 -2.51 8.54 -5.78
C GLY A 90 -3.40 9.75 -5.59
N ILE A 91 -4.47 9.76 -6.37
CA ILE A 91 -5.56 10.73 -6.31
C ILE A 91 -6.88 9.98 -6.25
N LYS A 92 -7.85 10.54 -5.52
CA LYS A 92 -9.19 9.99 -5.39
C LYS A 92 -10.25 11.09 -5.42
N GLY A 93 -11.47 10.70 -5.77
CA GLY A 93 -12.69 11.50 -5.69
C GLY A 93 -13.91 10.62 -5.92
N ASP A 94 -15.06 11.21 -6.25
CA ASP A 94 -16.31 10.46 -6.48
C ASP A 94 -16.21 9.46 -7.65
N TRP A 95 -15.30 9.70 -8.60
CA TRP A 95 -15.03 8.80 -9.72
C TRP A 95 -14.24 7.54 -9.32
N GLY A 96 -13.74 7.46 -8.08
CA GLY A 96 -12.92 6.38 -7.57
C GLY A 96 -11.49 6.82 -7.24
N GLN A 97 -10.51 5.95 -7.45
CA GLN A 97 -9.11 6.21 -7.14
C GLN A 97 -8.15 5.71 -8.21
N LEU A 98 -7.08 6.46 -8.44
CA LEU A 98 -5.94 6.09 -9.26
C LEU A 98 -4.68 6.18 -8.39
N SER A 99 -3.88 5.12 -8.35
CA SER A 99 -2.60 5.12 -7.65
C SER A 99 -1.50 4.46 -8.47
N MET A 100 -0.26 4.80 -8.14
CA MET A 100 0.92 4.22 -8.77
C MET A 100 2.03 3.97 -7.74
N GLY A 101 2.78 2.89 -7.95
CA GLY A 101 3.89 2.47 -7.10
C GLY A 101 3.92 0.97 -6.82
N SER A 102 4.46 0.61 -5.65
CA SER A 102 4.43 -0.75 -5.11
C SER A 102 3.17 -0.96 -4.29
N GLN A 103 2.22 -1.75 -4.79
CA GLN A 103 0.93 -1.96 -4.12
C GLN A 103 0.39 -3.37 -4.32
N TRP A 104 -0.71 -3.69 -3.64
CA TRP A 104 -1.38 -4.98 -3.79
C TRP A 104 -1.84 -5.22 -5.23
N SER A 105 -1.71 -6.46 -5.69
CA SER A 105 -2.31 -6.89 -6.95
C SER A 105 -3.84 -6.89 -6.85
N THR A 106 -4.52 -6.75 -7.99
CA THR A 106 -5.99 -6.88 -8.07
C THR A 106 -6.44 -8.23 -7.52
N LEU A 107 -5.74 -9.31 -7.91
CA LEU A 107 -6.07 -10.66 -7.45
C LEU A 107 -5.98 -10.79 -5.93
N PHE A 108 -4.98 -10.17 -5.29
CA PHE A 108 -4.85 -10.20 -3.83
C PHE A 108 -5.97 -9.40 -3.15
N ASN A 109 -6.32 -8.24 -3.71
CA ASN A 109 -7.42 -7.44 -3.20
C ASN A 109 -8.78 -8.17 -3.27
N THR A 110 -9.01 -8.98 -4.31
CA THR A 110 -10.28 -9.70 -4.52
C THR A 110 -10.36 -11.01 -3.75
N VAL A 111 -9.28 -11.80 -3.71
CA VAL A 111 -9.31 -13.17 -3.17
C VAL A 111 -8.39 -13.35 -1.97
N GLY A 112 -7.18 -12.77 -2.05
CA GLY A 112 -6.12 -12.99 -1.06
C GLY A 112 -6.49 -12.57 0.36
N THR A 113 -7.28 -11.51 0.51
CA THR A 113 -7.75 -11.00 1.81
C THR A 113 -8.60 -11.98 2.60
N PHE A 114 -9.29 -12.92 1.95
CA PHE A 114 -10.12 -13.93 2.61
C PHE A 114 -9.33 -15.16 3.08
N ILE A 115 -8.19 -15.43 2.45
CA ILE A 115 -7.43 -16.68 2.63
C ILE A 115 -6.07 -16.47 3.31
N ASP A 116 -5.71 -15.23 3.62
CA ASP A 116 -4.48 -14.84 4.32
C ASP A 116 -4.74 -14.16 5.69
N PRO A 117 -5.31 -14.88 6.69
CA PRO A 117 -5.65 -14.28 7.98
C PRO A 117 -4.46 -14.17 8.95
N SER A 118 -3.36 -14.89 8.70
CA SER A 118 -2.22 -14.95 9.64
C SER A 118 -0.99 -14.25 9.07
N ASN A 119 -0.25 -13.52 9.91
CA ASN A 119 0.87 -12.71 9.43
C ASN A 119 2.11 -13.51 9.03
N ARG A 120 2.31 -14.71 9.59
CA ARG A 120 3.53 -15.50 9.39
C ARG A 120 3.33 -16.69 8.46
N PHE A 121 2.21 -17.41 8.61
CA PHE A 121 1.95 -18.66 7.91
C PHE A 121 0.79 -18.57 6.91
N GLY A 122 0.17 -17.39 6.81
CA GLY A 122 -0.95 -17.15 5.91
C GLY A 122 -0.46 -16.88 4.49
N GLY A 123 -1.35 -17.05 3.51
CA GLY A 123 -1.10 -16.63 2.14
C GLY A 123 -0.10 -17.47 1.36
N VAL A 124 0.63 -18.42 1.97
CA VAL A 124 1.69 -19.22 1.31
C VAL A 124 1.15 -20.02 0.11
N GLY A 125 -0.05 -20.59 0.23
CA GLY A 125 -0.71 -21.32 -0.85
C GLY A 125 -1.19 -20.44 -2.02
N TYR A 126 -1.39 -19.14 -1.78
CA TYR A 126 -1.84 -18.18 -2.80
C TYR A 126 -0.68 -17.39 -3.42
N TRP A 127 0.26 -16.93 -2.59
CA TRP A 127 1.47 -16.23 -3.01
C TRP A 127 2.49 -17.15 -3.69
N GLY A 128 2.30 -18.47 -3.64
CA GLY A 128 3.14 -19.45 -4.32
C GLY A 128 4.62 -19.35 -3.89
N ASN A 129 4.86 -19.06 -2.61
CA ASN A 129 6.20 -18.82 -2.06
C ASN A 129 7.04 -17.79 -2.85
N GLY A 130 6.42 -16.73 -3.37
CA GLY A 130 7.11 -15.69 -4.15
C GLY A 130 6.81 -15.70 -5.65
N GLY A 131 6.15 -16.75 -6.17
CA GLY A 131 5.82 -16.87 -7.60
C GLY A 131 4.50 -16.24 -8.03
N GLY A 132 3.59 -15.93 -7.09
CA GLY A 132 2.25 -15.42 -7.37
C GLY A 132 2.12 -13.89 -7.35
N GLN A 133 1.04 -13.38 -7.96
CA GLN A 133 0.71 -11.95 -7.95
C GLN A 133 0.22 -11.51 -6.56
N TYR A 134 1.13 -11.01 -5.73
CA TYR A 134 0.84 -10.52 -4.37
C TYR A 134 0.95 -9.01 -4.25
N ARG A 135 2.17 -8.47 -4.34
CA ARG A 135 2.42 -7.03 -4.50
C ARG A 135 3.13 -6.80 -5.83
N MET A 136 2.73 -5.76 -6.52
CA MET A 136 3.25 -5.41 -7.84
C MET A 136 4.11 -4.17 -7.69
N LYS A 137 5.39 -4.26 -8.05
CA LYS A 137 6.25 -3.08 -8.22
C LYS A 137 5.90 -2.37 -9.53
N GLU A 138 6.26 -1.08 -9.62
CA GLU A 138 6.11 -0.29 -10.86
C GLU A 138 4.68 -0.35 -11.43
N SER A 139 3.69 -0.42 -10.55
CA SER A 139 2.31 -0.72 -10.92
C SER A 139 1.44 0.53 -10.96
N VAL A 140 0.34 0.43 -11.71
CA VAL A 140 -0.76 1.39 -11.72
C VAL A 140 -2.02 0.64 -11.31
N TYR A 141 -2.84 1.27 -10.49
CA TYR A 141 -4.10 0.72 -10.01
C TYR A 141 -5.20 1.75 -10.15
N LEU A 142 -6.34 1.29 -10.66
CA LEU A 142 -7.57 2.05 -10.78
C LEU A 142 -8.64 1.29 -10.03
N SER A 143 -9.46 2.00 -9.26
CA SER A 143 -10.71 1.47 -8.75
C SER A 143 -11.83 2.46 -8.93
N THR A 144 -13.01 1.96 -9.28
CA THR A 144 -14.20 2.75 -9.53
C THR A 144 -15.46 1.92 -9.28
N GLN A 145 -16.58 2.61 -9.10
CA GLN A 145 -17.89 1.98 -8.94
C GLN A 145 -18.82 2.43 -10.07
N LEU A 146 -19.34 1.45 -10.82
CA LEU A 146 -20.26 1.64 -11.92
C LEU A 146 -21.57 0.89 -11.60
N GLY A 147 -22.47 1.58 -10.89
CA GLY A 147 -23.68 0.95 -10.37
C GLY A 147 -23.35 -0.16 -9.36
N GLY A 148 -23.79 -1.39 -9.64
CA GLY A 148 -23.48 -2.56 -8.81
C GLY A 148 -22.09 -3.18 -9.06
N LEU A 149 -21.33 -2.68 -10.04
CA LEU A 149 -20.00 -3.20 -10.37
C LEU A 149 -18.92 -2.37 -9.67
N SER A 150 -18.11 -3.03 -8.84
CA SER A 150 -16.86 -2.47 -8.31
C SER A 150 -15.69 -3.10 -9.05
N VAL A 151 -14.78 -2.26 -9.54
CA VAL A 151 -13.51 -2.68 -10.16
C VAL A 151 -12.36 -2.14 -9.32
#